data_AF-A0AAV4A2L1-F1
#
_entry.id   AF-A0AAV4A2L1-F1
#
_cell.length_a   1.000
_cell.length_b   1.000
_cell.length_c   1.000
_cell.angle_alpha   90.00
_cell.angle_beta   90.00
_cell.angle_gamma   90.00
#
_symmetry.space_group_name_H-M   'P 1'
#
loop_
_entity.id
_entity.type
_entity.pdbx_description
1 polymer ?
#
loop_
_entity_poly.entity_id
_entity_poly.type
_entity_poly.pdbx_seq_one_letter_code
_entity_poly.pdbx_strand_id
1 'polypeptide(L)'
;MATTLERENQGDSDYVLSKSLGGGPLGLGDPDDRSLRKAEREILIPAKMKEKAKRLKCASEVKDFGECAKQQGLMMPFMCRPKAKALEECLKAAYSDPAFINLCTEEFLDERSHYRKTGIKAKEKKKDAAL
;
A
#
# COMPACT_ATOMS: atom_id res chain seq x y z
N MET A 1 -3.05 44.66 25.10
CA MET A 1 -3.62 43.85 26.18
C MET A 1 -4.04 42.52 25.58
N ALA A 2 -3.34 41.46 25.99
CA ALA A 2 -3.60 40.08 25.55
C ALA A 2 -4.81 39.50 26.30
N THR A 3 -5.63 38.72 25.62
CA THR A 3 -6.47 37.64 26.17
C THR A 3 -6.65 36.59 25.06
N THR A 4 -5.74 35.63 25.01
CA THR A 4 -5.93 34.21 25.43
C THR A 4 -6.75 33.37 24.43
N LEU A 5 -5.99 32.66 23.57
CA LEU A 5 -6.24 31.27 23.20
C LEU A 5 -6.72 30.48 24.43
N GLU A 6 -7.84 29.75 24.34
CA GLU A 6 -8.02 28.39 24.87
C GLU A 6 -9.18 27.72 24.08
N ARG A 7 -8.86 26.79 23.17
CA ARG A 7 -9.83 25.79 22.71
C ARG A 7 -9.45 24.50 23.40
N GLU A 8 -10.37 24.03 24.23
CA GLU A 8 -10.23 22.98 25.22
C GLU A 8 -9.66 21.67 24.61
N ASN A 9 -8.54 21.21 25.17
CA ASN A 9 -8.18 19.80 25.21
C ASN A 9 -8.97 19.19 26.37
N GLN A 10 -9.90 18.27 26.11
CA GLN A 10 -10.09 17.13 27.02
C GLN A 10 -10.87 16.00 26.31
N GLY A 11 -10.16 14.90 26.07
CA GLY A 11 -10.67 13.63 25.57
C GLY A 11 -9.56 12.58 25.59
N ASP A 12 -8.75 12.58 26.67
CA ASP A 12 -7.87 11.46 27.05
C ASP A 12 -8.80 10.27 27.38
N SER A 13 -8.84 9.22 26.56
CA SER A 13 -7.92 8.08 26.55
C SER A 13 -8.54 6.85 27.25
N ASP A 14 -9.63 6.32 26.70
CA ASP A 14 -10.11 4.95 27.01
C ASP A 14 -9.36 3.89 26.18
N TYR A 15 -8.20 4.25 25.60
CA TYR A 15 -7.38 3.36 24.80
C TYR A 15 -6.02 3.14 25.48
N VAL A 16 -5.69 1.87 25.68
CA VAL A 16 -4.38 1.41 26.22
C VAL A 16 -3.23 1.69 25.23
N LEU A 17 -3.56 1.94 23.96
CA LEU A 17 -2.61 2.20 22.87
C LEU A 17 -2.51 3.71 22.57
N SER A 18 -1.38 4.15 22.00
CA SER A 18 -1.19 5.55 21.60
C SER A 18 -2.28 6.02 20.63
N LYS A 19 -2.55 7.33 20.58
CA LYS A 19 -3.58 7.93 19.71
C LYS A 19 -3.49 7.49 18.24
N SER A 20 -2.27 7.35 17.71
CA SER A 20 -2.01 6.85 16.35
C SER A 20 -2.46 5.39 16.13
N LEU A 21 -2.44 4.56 17.18
CA LEU A 21 -2.78 3.13 17.10
C LEU A 21 -4.22 2.83 17.53
N GLY A 22 -4.72 3.43 18.61
CA GLY A 22 -6.01 3.11 19.22
C GLY A 22 -7.03 4.25 19.22
N GLY A 23 -6.68 5.43 18.69
CA GLY A 23 -7.59 6.57 18.62
C GLY A 23 -8.56 6.50 17.42
N GLY A 24 -9.14 7.66 17.09
CA GLY A 24 -10.05 7.81 15.95
C GLY A 24 -11.49 7.36 16.24
N PRO A 25 -12.42 7.60 15.31
CA PRO A 25 -13.86 7.39 15.52
C PRO A 25 -14.26 5.93 15.72
N LEU A 26 -13.44 4.99 15.26
CA LEU A 26 -13.69 3.54 15.34
C LEU A 26 -12.64 2.79 16.19
N GLY A 27 -11.75 3.51 16.88
CA GLY A 27 -10.66 2.90 17.65
C GLY A 27 -9.59 2.19 16.79
N LEU A 28 -9.52 2.48 15.49
CA LEU A 28 -8.59 1.88 14.53
C LEU A 28 -7.29 2.70 14.31
N GLY A 29 -7.11 3.73 15.14
CA GLY A 29 -6.03 4.70 15.04
C GLY A 29 -6.46 6.01 14.38
N ASP A 30 -5.66 7.05 14.58
CA ASP A 30 -5.90 8.40 14.07
C ASP A 30 -5.99 8.43 12.52
N PRO A 31 -7.12 8.84 11.91
CA PRO A 31 -7.24 8.91 10.46
C PRO A 31 -6.33 9.92 9.75
N ASP A 32 -5.88 10.95 10.46
CA ASP A 32 -5.08 12.04 9.87
C ASP A 32 -3.57 11.85 10.14
N ASP A 33 -3.21 10.79 10.86
CA ASP A 33 -1.83 10.36 11.05
C ASP A 33 -1.23 9.89 9.70
N ARG A 34 -0.15 10.56 9.28
CA ARG A 34 0.61 10.26 8.06
C ARG A 34 1.94 9.53 8.33
N SER A 35 2.21 9.16 9.57
CA SER A 35 3.41 8.41 9.90
C SER A 35 3.35 6.99 9.34
N LEU A 36 4.49 6.51 8.83
CA LEU A 36 4.65 5.16 8.31
C LEU A 36 5.29 4.25 9.34
N ARG A 37 4.58 3.17 9.68
CA ARG A 37 5.08 2.08 10.51
C ARG A 37 6.10 1.25 9.73
N LYS A 38 6.96 0.51 10.45
CA LYS A 38 7.96 -0.37 9.84
C LYS A 38 7.34 -1.35 8.83
N ALA A 39 6.26 -2.02 9.22
CA ALA A 39 5.55 -2.94 8.33
C ALA A 39 4.94 -2.25 7.10
N GLU A 40 4.54 -0.98 7.21
CA GLU A 40 3.99 -0.24 6.08
C GLU A 40 5.09 0.12 5.08
N ARG A 41 6.21 0.61 5.60
CA ARG A 41 7.38 1.00 4.81
C ARG A 41 8.06 -0.19 4.14
N GLU A 42 8.22 -1.29 4.85
CA GLU A 42 9.01 -2.45 4.39
C GLU A 42 8.18 -3.52 3.67
N ILE A 43 6.87 -3.59 3.92
CA ILE A 43 6.01 -4.69 3.43
C ILE A 43 4.82 -4.18 2.62
N LEU A 44 3.96 -3.34 3.20
CA LEU A 44 2.67 -2.99 2.57
C LEU A 44 2.82 -2.06 1.37
N ILE A 45 3.63 -1.00 1.48
CA ILE A 45 3.90 -0.10 0.36
C ILE A 45 4.64 -0.85 -0.75
N PRO A 46 5.73 -1.60 -0.50
CA PRO A 46 6.36 -2.43 -1.52
C PRO A 46 5.42 -3.45 -2.19
N ALA A 47 4.51 -4.06 -1.42
CA ALA A 47 3.51 -4.97 -1.99
C ALA A 47 2.55 -4.25 -2.95
N LYS A 48 2.06 -3.06 -2.57
CA LYS A 48 1.22 -2.20 -3.42
C LYS A 48 1.99 -1.74 -4.67
N MET A 49 3.24 -1.32 -4.50
CA MET A 49 4.14 -0.96 -5.61
C MET A 49 4.30 -2.13 -6.57
N LYS A 50 4.51 -3.36 -6.07
CA LYS A 50 4.64 -4.56 -6.89
C LYS A 50 3.40 -4.82 -7.74
N GLU A 51 2.21 -4.77 -7.13
CA GLU A 51 0.94 -4.96 -7.84
C GLU A 51 0.76 -3.91 -8.94
N LYS A 52 1.03 -2.64 -8.61
CA LYS A 52 0.93 -1.54 -9.57
C LYS A 52 1.98 -1.60 -10.66
N ALA A 53 3.22 -1.89 -10.33
CA ALA A 53 4.32 -1.99 -11.28
C ALA A 53 4.03 -3.08 -12.32
N LYS A 54 3.56 -4.26 -11.88
CA LYS A 54 3.11 -5.33 -12.77
C LYS A 54 2.00 -4.90 -13.73
N ARG A 55 1.08 -4.04 -13.29
CA ARG A 55 -0.06 -3.59 -14.10
C ARG A 55 0.28 -2.43 -15.05
N LEU A 56 1.08 -1.47 -14.58
CA LEU A 56 1.27 -0.19 -15.27
C LEU A 56 2.61 -0.07 -15.99
N LYS A 57 3.70 -0.63 -15.42
CA LYS A 57 5.06 -0.48 -15.93
C LYS A 57 5.58 -1.75 -16.61
N CYS A 58 5.32 -2.90 -16.00
CA CYS A 58 5.91 -4.18 -16.39
C CYS A 58 4.90 -5.16 -17.02
N ALA A 59 3.89 -4.62 -17.71
CA ALA A 59 2.81 -5.45 -18.26
C ALA A 59 3.30 -6.41 -19.36
N SER A 60 4.26 -5.97 -20.18
CA SER A 60 4.94 -6.77 -21.19
C SER A 60 5.69 -7.94 -20.57
N GLU A 61 6.53 -7.70 -19.58
CA GLU A 61 7.38 -8.71 -18.97
C GLU A 61 6.54 -9.72 -18.18
N VAL A 62 5.45 -9.27 -17.55
CA VAL A 62 4.46 -10.16 -16.91
C VAL A 62 3.79 -11.05 -17.95
N LYS A 63 3.42 -10.51 -19.12
CA LYS A 63 2.81 -11.28 -20.20
C LYS A 63 3.79 -12.33 -20.75
N ASP A 64 5.02 -11.93 -21.07
CA ASP A 64 6.04 -12.81 -21.63
C ASP A 64 6.42 -13.95 -20.67
N PHE A 65 6.59 -13.61 -19.39
CA PHE A 65 6.82 -14.59 -18.34
C PHE A 65 5.61 -15.52 -18.17
N GLY A 66 4.40 -14.98 -18.20
CA GLY A 66 3.16 -15.75 -18.13
C GLY A 66 2.99 -16.72 -19.29
N GLU A 67 3.30 -16.30 -20.52
CA GLU A 67 3.28 -17.16 -21.71
C GLU A 67 4.31 -18.28 -21.61
N CYS A 68 5.52 -17.97 -21.15
CA CYS A 68 6.55 -18.98 -20.92
C CYS A 68 6.13 -20.00 -19.86
N ALA A 69 5.60 -19.52 -18.74
CA ALA A 69 5.15 -20.38 -17.65
C ALA A 69 4.03 -21.33 -18.10
N LYS A 70 3.10 -20.84 -18.94
CA LYS A 70 2.05 -21.67 -19.54
C LYS A 70 2.59 -22.75 -20.48
N GLN A 71 3.61 -22.43 -21.28
CA GLN A 71 4.20 -23.37 -22.25
C GLN A 71 5.08 -24.43 -21.57
N GLN A 72 5.89 -24.02 -20.59
CA GLN A 72 6.93 -24.88 -20.01
C GLN A 72 6.43 -25.66 -18.78
N GLY A 73 5.34 -25.21 -18.15
CA GLY A 73 4.73 -25.88 -16.99
C GLY A 73 5.77 -26.15 -15.89
N LEU A 74 6.03 -27.43 -15.63
CA LEU A 74 6.98 -27.87 -14.60
C LEU A 74 8.44 -27.43 -14.88
N MET A 75 8.80 -27.24 -16.15
CA MET A 75 10.16 -26.82 -16.56
C MET A 75 10.39 -25.30 -16.48
N MET A 76 9.38 -24.52 -16.05
CA MET A 76 9.44 -23.06 -15.96
C MET A 76 10.69 -22.52 -15.21
N PRO A 77 11.09 -23.05 -14.03
CA PRO A 77 12.23 -22.51 -13.29
C PRO A 77 13.58 -22.64 -14.01
N PHE A 78 13.66 -23.45 -15.06
CA PHE A 78 14.86 -23.65 -15.86
C PHE A 78 14.77 -22.88 -17.18
N MET A 79 13.65 -23.05 -17.91
CA MET A 79 13.47 -22.52 -19.26
C MET A 79 13.05 -21.05 -19.28
N CYS A 80 12.35 -20.57 -18.24
CA CYS A 80 11.83 -19.20 -18.17
C CYS A 80 12.69 -18.25 -17.33
N ARG A 81 13.89 -18.68 -16.89
CA ARG A 81 14.86 -17.83 -16.18
C ARG A 81 15.14 -16.47 -16.84
N PRO A 82 15.38 -16.37 -18.17
CA PRO A 82 15.67 -15.07 -18.79
C PRO A 82 14.46 -14.12 -18.71
N LYS A 83 13.24 -14.64 -18.91
CA LYS A 83 12.01 -13.85 -18.78
C LYS A 83 11.72 -13.44 -17.34
N ALA A 84 12.04 -14.31 -16.38
CA ALA A 84 11.95 -13.98 -14.95
C ALA A 84 12.93 -12.85 -14.58
N LYS A 85 14.15 -12.89 -15.10
CA LYS A 85 15.17 -11.85 -14.90
C LYS A 85 14.74 -10.52 -15.50
N ALA A 86 14.19 -10.51 -16.71
CA ALA A 86 13.65 -9.30 -17.33
C ALA A 86 12.52 -8.67 -16.49
N LEU A 87 11.60 -9.50 -15.97
CA LEU A 87 10.55 -9.03 -15.06
C LEU A 87 11.12 -8.47 -13.75
N GLU A 88 12.14 -9.12 -13.19
CA GLU A 88 12.81 -8.65 -11.98
C GLU A 88 13.50 -7.29 -12.21
N GLU A 89 14.18 -7.12 -13.34
CA GLU A 89 14.84 -5.87 -13.73
C GLU A 89 13.83 -4.74 -13.92
N CYS A 90 12.70 -5.00 -14.57
CA CYS A 90 11.62 -4.03 -14.70
C CYS A 90 11.06 -3.60 -13.32
N LEU A 91 10.83 -4.56 -12.42
CA LEU A 91 10.35 -4.26 -11.06
C LEU A 91 11.38 -3.44 -10.27
N LYS A 92 12.68 -3.76 -10.39
CA LYS A 92 13.75 -2.98 -9.76
C LYS A 92 13.75 -1.53 -10.27
N ALA A 93 13.65 -1.33 -11.58
CA ALA A 93 13.56 0.01 -12.17
C ALA A 93 12.34 0.78 -11.66
N ALA A 94 11.20 0.10 -11.49
CA ALA A 94 10.00 0.70 -10.90
C ALA A 94 10.20 1.11 -9.44
N TYR A 95 10.96 0.34 -8.66
CA TYR A 95 11.26 0.65 -7.25
C TYR A 95 12.32 1.73 -7.06
N SER A 96 13.13 2.01 -8.07
CA SER A 96 14.11 3.11 -8.03
C SER A 96 13.49 4.48 -8.33
N ASP A 97 12.25 4.52 -8.83
CA ASP A 97 11.57 5.76 -9.19
C ASP A 97 10.92 6.42 -7.94
N PRO A 98 11.44 7.56 -7.45
CA PRO A 98 10.91 8.22 -6.25
C PRO A 98 9.49 8.74 -6.44
N ALA A 99 9.12 9.14 -7.66
CA ALA A 99 7.76 9.59 -7.94
C ALA A 99 6.76 8.44 -7.77
N PHE A 100 7.15 7.24 -8.19
CA PHE A 100 6.33 6.04 -8.05
C PHE A 100 6.22 5.57 -6.60
N ILE A 101 7.30 5.66 -5.82
CA ILE A 101 7.27 5.38 -4.37
C ILE A 101 6.29 6.33 -3.68
N ASN A 102 6.41 7.64 -3.93
CA ASN A 102 5.56 8.65 -3.31
C ASN A 102 4.09 8.43 -3.69
N LEU A 103 3.80 8.20 -4.98
CA LEU A 103 2.44 7.91 -5.44
C LEU A 103 1.83 6.69 -4.72
N CYS A 104 2.57 5.59 -4.60
CA CYS A 104 2.06 4.40 -3.90
C CYS A 104 1.92 4.60 -2.40
N THR A 105 2.76 5.46 -1.81
CA THR A 105 2.72 5.81 -0.39
C THR A 105 1.49 6.66 -0.07
N GLU A 106 1.23 7.69 -0.87
CA GLU A 106 0.06 8.56 -0.75
C GLU A 106 -1.24 7.75 -0.85
N GLU A 107 -1.36 6.90 -1.87
CA GLU A 107 -2.53 6.02 -2.00
C GLU A 107 -2.70 5.04 -0.84
N PHE A 108 -1.60 4.55 -0.27
CA PHE A 108 -1.65 3.69 0.91
C PHE A 108 -2.16 4.47 2.13
N LEU A 109 -1.68 5.70 2.32
CA LEU A 109 -2.12 6.58 3.41
C LEU A 109 -3.60 6.96 3.26
N ASP A 110 -4.07 7.23 2.04
CA ASP A 110 -5.48 7.53 1.76
C ASP A 110 -6.38 6.33 2.04
N GLU A 111 -5.98 5.12 1.63
CA GLU A 111 -6.69 3.89 1.94
C GLU A 111 -6.72 3.61 3.45
N ARG A 112 -5.61 3.88 4.15
CA ARG A 112 -5.51 3.74 5.61
C ARG A 112 -6.41 4.75 6.33
N SER A 113 -6.38 6.01 5.92
CA SER A 113 -7.23 7.07 6.46
C SER A 113 -8.70 6.70 6.27
N HIS A 114 -9.05 6.23 5.07
CA HIS A 114 -10.40 5.76 4.79
C HIS A 114 -10.82 4.60 5.70
N TYR A 115 -10.00 3.56 5.82
CA TYR A 115 -10.28 2.43 6.69
C TYR A 115 -10.45 2.85 8.16
N ARG A 116 -9.64 3.80 8.64
CA ARG A 116 -9.77 4.34 10.00
C ARG A 116 -11.03 5.18 10.21
N LYS A 117 -11.55 5.83 9.16
CA LYS A 117 -12.81 6.60 9.19
C LYS A 117 -14.06 5.71 9.10
N THR A 118 -14.02 4.66 8.28
CA THR A 118 -15.24 3.91 7.91
C THR A 118 -15.24 2.45 8.35
N GLY A 119 -14.09 1.88 8.70
CA GLY A 119 -13.93 0.46 9.02
C GLY A 119 -13.94 -0.46 7.78
N ILE A 120 -14.13 0.07 6.57
CA ILE A 120 -14.25 -0.70 5.32
C ILE A 120 -12.89 -0.84 4.66
N LYS A 121 -12.47 -2.07 4.35
CA LYS A 121 -11.17 -2.31 3.70
C LYS A 121 -11.23 -1.94 2.23
N ALA A 122 -10.14 -1.42 1.68
CA ALA A 122 -10.03 -1.08 0.25
C ALA A 122 -10.33 -2.27 -0.69
N LYS A 123 -10.08 -3.51 -0.25
CA LYS A 123 -10.41 -4.73 -1.02
C LYS A 123 -11.91 -5.03 -1.06
N GLU A 124 -12.66 -4.66 -0.02
CA GLU A 124 -14.12 -4.87 0.06
C GLU A 124 -14.82 -3.89 -0.87
N LYS A 125 -14.39 -2.62 -0.89
CA LYS A 125 -14.87 -1.63 -1.88
C LYS A 125 -14.79 -2.08 -3.33
N LYS A 126 -13.70 -2.76 -3.71
CA LYS A 126 -13.53 -3.26 -5.09
C LYS A 126 -14.52 -4.36 -5.45
N LYS A 127 -15.06 -5.08 -4.46
CA LYS A 127 -16.12 -6.08 -4.68
C LYS A 127 -17.48 -5.40 -4.80
N ASP A 128 -17.76 -4.42 -3.95
CA ASP A 128 -19.04 -3.71 -3.93
C ASP A 128 -19.22 -2.78 -5.15
N ALA A 129 -18.13 -2.22 -5.69
CA ALA A 129 -18.15 -1.43 -6.91
C ALA A 129 -18.21 -2.27 -8.22
N ALA A 130 -18.12 -3.59 -8.11
CA ALA A 130 -18.20 -4.52 -9.24
C ALA A 130 -19.54 -5.30 -9.29
N LEU A 131 -20.49 -4.94 -8.41
CA LEU A 131 -21.89 -5.36 -8.41
C LEU A 131 -22.77 -4.23 -8.95
#